data_AF-A0A945QRK5-F1
#
_entry.id   AF-A0A945QRK5-F1
#
_cell.length_a   1.000
_cell.length_b   1.000
_cell.length_c   1.000
_cell.angle_alpha   90.00
_cell.angle_beta   90.00
_cell.angle_gamma   90.00
#
_symmetry.space_group_name_H-M   'P 1'
#
loop_
_entity.id
_entity.type
_entity.pdbx_description
1 polymer ?
#
loop_
_entity_poly.entity_id
_entity_poly.type
_entity_poly.pdbx_seq_one_letter_code
_entity_poly.pdbx_strand_id
1 'polypeptide(L)'
;MADWKRSVFLSLGLLACADTPQEQPAIILGRVGETNISEQDFMQALERLPAGTQAKSLEDWQQQFQVVVDKELLLFEARAQGLEETVAASIVAWERNQLVEELLAREMGEALKWTEAELVEFFAEAGADREIRLNRLMLTDRAQALEA
;
A
#
# COMPACT_ATOMS: atom_id res chain seq x y z
N MET A 1 -74.67 -21.67 5.65
CA MET A 1 -73.62 -22.37 4.88
C MET A 1 -73.17 -21.45 3.77
N ALA A 2 -71.86 -21.38 3.56
CA ALA A 2 -71.12 -20.60 2.58
C ALA A 2 -71.06 -19.07 2.82
N ASP A 3 -69.92 -18.40 2.78
CA ASP A 3 -68.52 -18.81 2.95
C ASP A 3 -67.74 -17.53 3.28
N TRP A 4 -66.96 -17.62 4.35
CA TRP A 4 -65.94 -16.68 4.77
C TRP A 4 -64.90 -16.55 3.66
N LYS A 5 -64.66 -15.34 3.13
CA LYS A 5 -63.39 -14.88 2.51
C LYS A 5 -63.53 -13.45 1.98
N ARG A 6 -63.16 -12.47 2.79
CA ARG A 6 -62.72 -11.13 2.37
C ARG A 6 -61.52 -10.77 3.24
N SER A 7 -60.34 -11.27 2.87
CA SER A 7 -59.28 -10.48 2.21
C SER A 7 -58.96 -9.19 2.96
N VAL A 8 -58.39 -9.35 4.15
CA VAL A 8 -57.62 -8.30 4.84
C VAL A 8 -56.30 -8.18 4.08
N PHE A 9 -56.17 -7.12 3.28
CA PHE A 9 -54.90 -6.77 2.65
C PHE A 9 -53.90 -6.33 3.72
N LEU A 10 -52.80 -7.06 3.78
CA LEU A 10 -51.65 -6.82 4.64
C LEU A 10 -51.05 -5.43 4.36
N SER A 11 -51.13 -4.56 5.36
CA SER A 11 -50.20 -3.45 5.54
C SER A 11 -48.87 -4.01 6.07
N LEU A 12 -48.02 -4.54 5.18
CA LEU A 12 -46.61 -4.73 5.47
C LEU A 12 -45.92 -3.38 5.31
N GLY A 13 -45.87 -2.61 6.39
CA GLY A 13 -44.90 -1.53 6.52
C GLY A 13 -43.52 -2.15 6.60
N LEU A 14 -42.78 -2.11 5.49
CA LEU A 14 -41.33 -2.31 5.45
C LEU A 14 -40.69 -1.14 6.23
N LEU A 15 -40.69 -1.24 7.56
CA LEU A 15 -39.65 -0.64 8.40
C LEU A 15 -38.39 -1.47 8.17
N ALA A 16 -37.78 -1.27 7.00
CA ALA A 16 -36.37 -1.56 6.83
C ALA A 16 -35.64 -0.55 7.72
N CYS A 17 -35.35 -0.96 8.96
CA CYS A 17 -34.28 -0.37 9.73
C CYS A 17 -33.01 -0.57 8.91
N ALA A 18 -32.66 0.45 8.11
CA ALA A 18 -31.29 0.63 7.71
C ALA A 18 -30.52 0.86 9.02
N ASP A 19 -29.87 -0.19 9.52
CA ASP A 19 -28.71 -0.04 10.40
C ASP A 19 -27.69 0.73 9.57
N THR A 20 -27.79 2.06 9.58
CA THR A 20 -26.69 2.92 9.20
C THR A 20 -25.60 2.65 10.21
N PRO A 21 -24.45 2.10 9.81
CA PRO A 21 -23.33 1.92 10.73
C PRO A 21 -23.03 3.30 11.33
N GLN A 22 -23.20 3.45 12.64
CA GLN A 22 -22.74 4.63 13.33
C GLN A 22 -21.22 4.65 13.15
N GLU A 23 -20.72 5.52 12.27
CA GLU A 23 -19.31 5.87 12.20
C GLU A 23 -18.91 6.39 13.58
N GLN A 24 -18.25 5.52 14.34
CA GLN A 24 -17.62 5.92 15.58
C GLN A 24 -16.53 6.94 15.22
N PRO A 25 -16.42 8.05 15.98
CA PRO A 25 -15.39 9.05 15.70
C PRO A 25 -14.02 8.37 15.74
N ALA A 26 -13.26 8.50 14.65
CA ALA A 26 -11.95 7.89 14.52
C ALA A 26 -11.03 8.35 15.66
N ILE A 27 -10.38 7.40 16.33
CA ILE A 27 -9.39 7.70 17.37
C ILE A 27 -8.16 8.28 16.68
N ILE A 28 -7.85 9.55 16.97
CA ILE A 28 -6.68 10.23 16.43
C ILE A 28 -5.49 9.98 17.37
N LEU A 29 -4.45 9.35 16.82
CA LEU A 29 -3.20 9.04 17.54
C LEU A 29 -2.20 10.20 17.46
N GLY A 30 -2.23 10.97 16.38
CA GLY A 30 -1.33 12.11 16.20
C GLY A 30 -1.69 12.98 14.99
N ARG A 31 -0.92 14.05 14.79
CA ARG A 31 -1.08 14.99 13.68
C ARG A 31 0.29 15.39 13.12
N VAL A 32 0.44 15.35 11.81
CA VAL A 32 1.65 15.78 11.07
C VAL A 32 1.23 16.83 10.03
N GLY A 33 1.64 18.08 10.23
CA GLY A 33 1.16 19.20 9.41
C GLY A 33 -0.37 19.33 9.49
N GLU A 34 -1.05 19.14 8.36
CA GLU A 34 -2.52 19.15 8.26
C GLU A 34 -3.14 17.74 8.27
N THR A 35 -2.34 16.68 8.29
CA THR A 35 -2.82 15.29 8.27
C THR A 35 -3.01 14.77 9.70
N ASN A 36 -4.20 14.26 10.01
CA ASN A 36 -4.43 13.49 11.24
C ASN A 36 -4.13 12.01 10.97
N ILE A 37 -3.38 11.37 11.87
CA ILE A 37 -3.10 9.93 11.83
C ILE A 37 -4.06 9.25 12.78
N SER A 38 -4.98 8.46 12.25
CA SER A 38 -5.91 7.65 13.04
C SER A 38 -5.31 6.31 13.45
N GLU A 39 -5.97 5.64 14.40
CA GLU A 39 -5.66 4.25 14.75
C GLU A 39 -5.76 3.31 13.53
N GLN A 40 -6.75 3.53 12.67
CA GLN A 40 -6.92 2.74 11.45
C GLN A 40 -5.76 2.94 10.48
N ASP A 41 -5.31 4.18 10.27
CA ASP A 41 -4.18 4.49 9.38
C ASP A 41 -2.91 3.79 9.88
N PHE A 42 -2.72 3.80 11.20
CA PHE A 42 -1.59 3.15 11.81
C PHE A 42 -1.64 1.62 11.67
N MET A 43 -2.79 0.99 11.93
CA MET A 43 -2.96 -0.45 11.73
C MET A 43 -2.74 -0.86 10.28
N GLN A 44 -3.26 -0.08 9.32
CA GLN A 44 -3.05 -0.34 7.89
C GLN A 44 -1.57 -0.16 7.48
N ALA A 45 -0.84 0.74 8.12
CA ALA A 45 0.60 0.87 7.92
C ALA A 45 1.36 -0.36 8.45
N LEU A 46 0.94 -0.92 9.59
CA LEU A 46 1.55 -2.13 10.16
C LEU A 46 1.35 -3.37 9.28
N GLU A 47 0.20 -3.51 8.61
CA GLU A 47 -0.07 -4.63 7.69
C GLU A 47 0.90 -4.70 6.51
N ARG A 48 1.50 -3.56 6.14
CA ARG A 48 2.48 -3.46 5.05
C ARG A 48 3.90 -3.81 5.50
N LEU A 49 4.14 -3.96 6.81
CA LEU A 49 5.43 -4.40 7.33
C LEU A 49 5.58 -5.92 7.18
N PRO A 50 6.80 -6.43 6.94
CA PRO A 50 7.04 -7.86 6.82
C PRO A 50 6.61 -8.62 8.08
N ALA A 51 6.08 -9.84 7.90
CA ALA A 51 5.60 -10.66 9.00
C ALA A 51 6.69 -10.89 10.06
N GLY A 52 6.36 -10.60 11.33
CA GLY A 52 7.28 -10.74 12.47
C GLY A 52 7.50 -9.46 13.28
N THR A 53 7.05 -8.30 12.78
CA THR A 53 7.15 -7.01 13.47
C THR A 53 5.95 -6.75 14.40
N GLN A 54 5.45 -7.75 15.12
CA GLN A 54 4.43 -7.49 16.15
C GLN A 54 5.09 -6.80 17.34
N ALA A 55 4.62 -5.59 17.66
CA ALA A 55 5.04 -4.86 18.86
C ALA A 55 4.67 -5.65 20.12
N LYS A 56 5.64 -5.88 21.00
CA LYS A 56 5.45 -6.63 22.25
C LYS A 56 5.49 -5.73 23.48
N SER A 57 6.00 -4.51 23.31
CA SER A 57 6.12 -3.48 24.33
C SER A 57 5.57 -2.14 23.85
N LEU A 58 5.30 -1.23 24.79
CA LEU A 58 4.92 0.15 24.46
C LEU A 58 6.03 0.87 23.66
N GLU A 59 7.30 0.55 23.92
CA GLU A 59 8.43 1.12 23.19
C GLU A 59 8.44 0.67 21.73
N ASP A 60 8.18 -0.61 21.46
CA ASP A 60 8.03 -1.12 20.09
C ASP A 60 6.89 -0.40 19.35
N TRP A 61 5.77 -0.19 20.04
CA TRP A 61 4.63 0.54 19.49
C TRP A 61 4.99 2.00 19.16
N GLN A 62 5.72 2.68 20.03
CA GLN A 62 6.20 4.04 19.78
C GLN A 62 7.15 4.10 18.59
N GLN A 63 8.09 3.15 18.49
CA GLN A 63 9.01 3.07 17.36
C GLN A 63 8.28 2.83 16.04
N GLN A 64 7.29 1.94 16.03
CA GLN A 64 6.47 1.68 14.84
C GLN A 64 5.65 2.90 14.44
N PHE A 65 5.06 3.60 15.41
CA PHE A 65 4.33 4.83 15.14
C PHE A 65 5.25 5.93 14.61
N GLN A 66 6.48 6.03 15.12
CA GLN A 66 7.48 6.98 14.63
C GLN A 66 7.78 6.78 13.14
N VAL A 67 7.83 5.53 12.66
CA VAL A 67 8.01 5.25 11.22
C VAL A 67 6.87 5.85 10.39
N VAL A 68 5.63 5.79 10.87
CA VAL A 68 4.48 6.40 10.18
C VAL A 68 4.59 7.92 10.18
N VAL A 69 4.95 8.52 11.33
CA VAL A 69 5.16 9.96 11.44
C VAL A 69 6.27 10.44 10.49
N ASP A 70 7.40 9.75 10.47
CA ASP A 70 8.54 10.10 9.61
C ASP A 70 8.16 10.02 8.13
N LYS A 71 7.41 8.98 7.74
CA LYS A 71 6.86 8.86 6.38
C LYS A 71 5.96 10.03 6.03
N GLU A 72 5.02 10.40 6.89
CA GLU A 72 4.11 11.53 6.62
C GLU A 72 4.88 12.85 6.52
N LEU A 73 5.92 13.03 7.32
CA LEU A 73 6.79 14.21 7.24
C LEU A 73 7.56 14.26 5.90
N LEU A 74 8.07 13.13 5.44
CA LEU A 74 8.71 13.03 4.12
C LEU A 74 7.72 13.32 2.97
N LEU A 75 6.49 12.80 3.05
CA LEU A 75 5.45 13.07 2.04
C LEU A 75 5.02 14.54 2.05
N PHE A 76 4.92 15.14 3.24
CA PHE A 76 4.61 16.57 3.38
C PHE A 76 5.68 17.43 2.71
N GLU A 77 6.95 17.15 2.97
CA GLU A 77 8.07 17.87 2.35
C GLU A 77 8.13 17.62 0.83
N ALA A 78 7.89 16.38 0.39
CA ALA A 78 7.87 16.05 -1.03
C ALA A 78 6.82 16.86 -1.81
N ARG A 79 5.64 17.07 -1.21
CA ARG A 79 4.60 17.95 -1.76
C ARG A 79 5.03 19.40 -1.78
N ALA A 80 5.62 19.89 -0.69
CA ALA A 80 6.11 21.27 -0.61
C ALA A 80 7.16 21.57 -1.69
N GLN A 81 7.92 20.55 -2.11
CA GLN A 81 8.93 20.66 -3.17
C GLN A 81 8.41 20.35 -4.59
N GLY A 82 7.14 19.99 -4.78
CA GLY A 82 6.60 19.63 -6.10
C GLY A 82 7.23 18.35 -6.68
N LEU A 83 7.57 17.39 -5.81
CA LEU A 83 8.11 16.10 -6.28
C LEU A 83 7.02 15.25 -6.95
N GLU A 84 5.73 15.49 -6.67
CA GLU A 84 4.61 14.77 -7.29
C GLU A 84 4.62 14.91 -8.82
N GLU A 85 4.86 16.11 -9.34
CA GLU A 85 4.96 16.36 -10.78
C GLU A 85 6.17 15.67 -11.40
N THR A 86 7.27 15.59 -10.65
CA THR A 86 8.52 14.98 -11.11
C THR A 86 8.37 13.46 -11.27
N VAL A 87 7.60 12.81 -10.41
CA VAL A 87 7.41 11.35 -10.43
C VAL A 87 6.16 10.89 -11.18
N ALA A 88 5.27 11.80 -11.58
CA ALA A 88 3.98 11.48 -12.19
C ALA A 88 4.08 10.52 -13.39
N ALA A 89 5.03 10.76 -14.30
CA ALA A 89 5.24 9.88 -15.46
C ALA A 89 5.69 8.46 -15.05
N SER A 90 6.52 8.37 -14.02
CA SER A 90 6.98 7.08 -13.47
C SER A 90 5.84 6.32 -12.78
N ILE A 91 4.93 7.02 -12.09
CA ILE A 91 3.73 6.43 -11.49
C ILE A 91 2.84 5.84 -12.58
N VAL A 92 2.54 6.60 -13.65
CA VAL A 92 1.72 6.12 -14.77
C VAL A 92 2.34 4.92 -15.46
N ALA A 93 3.67 4.95 -15.67
CA ALA A 93 4.39 3.81 -16.24
C ALA A 93 4.31 2.57 -15.32
N TRP A 94 4.46 2.76 -14.01
CA TRP A 94 4.34 1.69 -13.03
C TRP A 94 2.93 1.10 -12.99
N GLU A 95 1.88 1.92 -12.93
CA GLU A 95 0.47 1.47 -12.95
C GLU A 95 0.16 0.67 -14.21
N ARG A 96 0.61 1.15 -15.37
CA ARG A 96 0.47 0.42 -16.64
C ARG A 96 1.16 -0.93 -16.59
N ASN A 97 2.38 -1.00 -16.05
CA ASN A 97 3.11 -2.25 -15.95
C ASN A 97 2.39 -3.25 -15.02
N GLN A 98 1.87 -2.79 -13.88
CA GLN A 98 1.09 -3.64 -12.98
C GLN A 98 -0.15 -4.23 -13.68
N LEU A 99 -0.90 -3.41 -14.44
CA LEU A 99 -2.06 -3.89 -15.20
C LEU A 99 -1.68 -4.91 -16.29
N VAL A 100 -0.54 -4.70 -16.97
CA VAL A 100 -0.03 -5.64 -17.97
C VAL A 100 0.37 -6.95 -17.31
N GLU A 101 1.08 -6.91 -16.18
CA GLU A 101 1.47 -8.10 -15.42
C GLU A 101 0.25 -8.89 -14.94
N GLU A 102 -0.77 -8.22 -14.39
CA GLU A 102 -2.03 -8.85 -13.98
C GLU A 102 -2.75 -9.51 -15.16
N LEU A 103 -2.80 -8.83 -16.32
CA LEU A 103 -3.42 -9.37 -17.52
C LEU A 103 -2.67 -10.61 -18.03
N LEU A 104 -1.34 -10.54 -18.11
CA LEU A 104 -0.50 -11.66 -18.52
C LEU A 104 -0.64 -12.85 -17.58
N ALA A 105 -0.65 -12.63 -16.26
CA ALA A 105 -0.85 -13.67 -15.28
C ALA A 105 -2.23 -14.34 -15.44
N ARG A 106 -3.27 -13.56 -15.72
CA ARG A 106 -4.63 -14.07 -15.94
C ARG A 106 -4.78 -14.85 -17.25
N GLU A 107 -4.24 -14.33 -18.34
CA GLU A 107 -4.46 -14.90 -19.68
C GLU A 107 -3.47 -16.01 -20.03
N MET A 108 -2.26 -15.93 -19.50
CA MET A 108 -1.15 -16.78 -19.91
C MET A 108 -0.44 -17.49 -18.74
N GLY A 109 -0.88 -17.26 -17.49
CA GLY A 109 -0.16 -17.63 -16.26
C GLY A 109 0.49 -19.02 -16.25
N GLU A 110 -0.26 -20.09 -16.49
CA GLU A 110 0.30 -21.46 -16.53
C GLU A 110 0.84 -21.90 -17.91
N ALA A 111 0.52 -21.14 -18.95
CA ALA A 111 0.87 -21.43 -20.34
C ALA A 111 2.22 -20.84 -20.76
N LEU A 112 2.70 -19.82 -20.05
CA LEU A 112 4.01 -19.20 -20.27
C LEU A 112 5.11 -20.11 -19.71
N LYS A 113 5.64 -20.99 -20.57
CA LYS A 113 6.81 -21.81 -20.28
C LYS A 113 7.94 -21.37 -21.20
N TRP A 114 9.00 -20.85 -20.60
CA TRP A 114 10.24 -20.56 -21.32
C TRP A 114 11.11 -21.81 -21.38
N THR A 115 11.77 -21.99 -22.51
CA THR A 115 12.84 -22.97 -22.65
C THR A 115 14.14 -22.44 -22.03
N GLU A 116 15.04 -23.34 -21.66
CA GLU A 116 16.35 -22.96 -21.12
C GLU A 116 17.17 -22.13 -22.12
N ALA A 117 17.04 -22.40 -23.43
CA ALA A 117 17.72 -21.65 -24.47
C ALA A 117 17.24 -20.18 -24.52
N GLU A 118 15.93 -19.94 -24.46
CA GLU A 118 15.35 -18.59 -24.45
C GLU A 118 15.78 -17.81 -23.20
N LEU A 119 15.87 -18.48 -22.04
CA LEU A 119 16.36 -17.85 -20.81
C LEU A 119 17.83 -17.45 -20.94
N VAL A 120 18.70 -18.36 -21.43
CA VAL A 120 20.13 -18.07 -21.61
C VAL A 120 20.36 -16.88 -22.55
N GLU A 121 19.61 -16.82 -23.65
CA GLU A 121 19.69 -15.71 -24.61
C GLU A 121 19.25 -14.38 -23.96
N PHE A 122 18.13 -14.38 -23.25
CA PHE A 122 17.65 -13.19 -22.53
C PHE A 122 18.66 -12.68 -21.50
N PHE A 123 19.22 -13.56 -20.66
CA PHE A 123 20.19 -13.14 -19.64
C PHE A 123 21.48 -12.55 -20.25
N ALA A 124 21.91 -13.08 -21.41
CA ALA A 124 23.05 -12.54 -22.14
C ALA A 124 22.75 -11.15 -22.74
N GLU A 125 21.57 -10.95 -23.33
CA GLU A 125 21.16 -9.65 -23.90
C GLU A 125 20.91 -8.59 -22.83
N ALA A 126 20.30 -8.97 -21.71
CA ALA A 126 19.97 -8.06 -20.61
C ALA A 126 21.19 -7.60 -19.81
N GLY A 127 22.38 -8.18 -20.04
CA GLY A 127 23.59 -7.91 -19.25
C GLY A 127 23.45 -8.35 -17.79
N ALA A 128 22.60 -9.35 -17.54
CA ALA A 128 22.33 -9.91 -16.22
C ALA A 128 23.36 -10.98 -15.81
N ASP A 129 24.48 -11.06 -16.54
CA ASP A 129 25.65 -11.91 -16.27
C ASP A 129 26.55 -11.35 -15.14
N ARG A 130 26.21 -10.16 -14.59
CA ARG A 130 27.05 -9.43 -13.64
C ARG A 130 26.33 -9.17 -12.32
N GLU A 131 26.97 -9.55 -11.23
CA GLU A 131 26.60 -9.14 -9.88
C GLU A 131 27.48 -7.95 -9.45
N ILE A 132 26.86 -6.86 -9.00
CA ILE A 132 27.58 -5.74 -8.36
C ILE A 132 27.32 -5.80 -6.86
N ARG A 133 28.39 -6.04 -6.08
CA ARG A 133 28.34 -5.90 -4.63
C ARG A 133 28.76 -4.50 -4.22
N LEU A 134 27.82 -3.73 -3.70
CA LEU A 134 28.06 -2.37 -3.21
C LEU A 134 28.14 -2.37 -1.68
N ASN A 135 29.09 -1.59 -1.15
CA ASN A 135 29.13 -1.25 0.27
C ASN A 135 29.12 0.28 0.36
N ARG A 136 28.22 0.85 1.17
CA ARG A 136 28.03 2.30 1.25
C ARG A 136 28.41 2.79 2.63
N LEU A 137 29.30 3.79 2.66
CA LEU A 137 29.59 4.57 3.85
C LEU A 137 28.87 5.92 3.72
N MET A 138 28.02 6.24 4.69
CA MET A 138 27.32 7.52 4.75
C MET A 138 28.18 8.51 5.54
N LEU A 139 28.63 9.57 4.87
CA LEU A 139 29.41 10.64 5.51
C LEU A 139 28.62 11.95 5.41
N THR A 140 28.77 12.78 6.43
CA THR A 140 28.06 14.06 6.56
C THR A 140 28.76 15.20 5.83
N ASP A 141 30.03 15.04 5.44
CA ASP A 141 30.80 16.07 4.75
C ASP A 141 31.53 15.52 3.52
N ARG A 142 31.61 16.36 2.49
CA ARG A 142 32.22 16.04 1.19
C ARG A 142 33.75 15.91 1.28
N ALA A 143 34.42 16.67 2.14
CA ALA A 143 35.86 16.57 2.28
C ALA A 143 36.25 15.20 2.85
N GLN A 144 35.51 14.72 3.86
CA GLN A 144 35.70 13.39 4.43
C GLN A 144 35.45 12.26 3.40
N ALA A 145 34.49 12.44 2.49
CA ALA A 145 34.21 11.45 1.45
C ALA A 145 35.30 11.35 0.38
N LEU A 146 36.12 12.39 0.19
CA LEU A 146 37.23 12.38 -0.77
C LEU A 146 38.53 11.81 -0.19
N GLU A 147 38.62 11.71 1.14
CA GLU A 147 39.79 11.21 1.86
C GLU A 147 39.66 9.73 2.31
N ALA A 148 38.45 9.15 2.22
CA ALA A 148 38.12 7.77 2.60
C ALA A 148 38.26 6.77 1.44
#